data_AF-A0A953H893-F1
#
_entry.id   AF-A0A953H893-F1
#
_cell.length_a   1.000
_cell.length_b   1.000
_cell.length_c   1.000
_cell.angle_alpha   90.00
_cell.angle_beta   90.00
_cell.angle_gamma   90.00
#
_symmetry.space_group_name_H-M   'P 1'
#
loop_
_entity.id
_entity.type
_entity.pdbx_description
1 polymer ?
#
loop_
_entity_poly.entity_id
_entity_poly.type
_entity_poly.pdbx_seq_one_letter_code
_entity_poly.pdbx_strand_id
1 'polypeptide(L)'
;MNLSVPGKIVVALLLAVNPLHALGPDQLVTTDMTYTFDVGFGNSIFVGAPIPQLGDGQMITAPKLVYTPGAVWTAKVGLPPNTTFTYRFYNRADSPSSIGNSSNGTQLGASITKTTAAKPGVTLPATKTVYYHSAWATPVLQVETTPGTYADFPMTTVGAGRAPGEQRWRATGFGTPGTLVKFRVFDGTSNYDLAPGGQLYTTYLDTMFLQDGGIYNYFPAASVSASRIETISSVASPQGLQSRSLRIYLPRGYDQHTTRSYPVLYMHDGQNLYGTTGSGFPPVHWNVDGTLDKLISTGQVRELIVVGIDNTSARNSEYTPPGAPAGGLSGGTGDKYLAYVRDTVRPLINSTYRTLTSAVNTGTAGSSLGGIISTFMGLNAPETFAKIGALSPAYWVNLNVVNRLTTDASLPNWRHYLDSG
;
A
#
# COMPACT_ATOMS: atom_id res chain seq x y z
N MET A 1 -4.30 -5.47 28.33
CA MET A 1 -3.40 -4.57 27.58
C MET A 1 -4.27 -3.74 26.65
N ASN A 2 -4.49 -2.46 26.98
CA ASN A 2 -5.25 -1.53 26.14
C ASN A 2 -4.35 -1.02 25.01
N LEU A 3 -4.60 -1.46 23.78
CA LEU A 3 -3.94 -0.98 22.57
C LEU A 3 -4.61 0.25 21.96
N SER A 4 -5.49 0.91 22.69
CA SER A 4 -6.24 2.07 22.22
C SER A 4 -5.39 3.35 22.16
N VAL A 5 -4.09 3.27 21.84
CA VAL A 5 -3.25 4.46 21.64
C VAL A 5 -2.97 4.60 20.14
N PRO A 6 -3.76 5.42 19.41
CA PRO A 6 -3.59 5.70 17.99
C PRO A 6 -2.13 5.98 17.58
N GLY A 7 -1.33 6.59 18.45
CA GLY A 7 0.09 6.88 18.20
C GLY A 7 0.96 5.66 17.89
N LYS A 8 0.72 4.51 18.53
CA LYS A 8 1.52 3.28 18.31
C LYS A 8 1.25 2.67 16.93
N ILE A 9 -0.01 2.71 16.52
CA ILE A 9 -0.45 2.25 15.20
C ILE A 9 0.10 3.16 14.11
N VAL A 10 0.05 4.48 14.31
CA VAL A 10 0.62 5.49 13.40
C VAL A 10 2.08 5.19 13.09
N VAL A 11 2.91 4.92 14.11
CA VAL A 11 4.35 4.72 13.90
C VAL A 11 4.64 3.38 13.20
N ALA A 12 3.93 2.31 13.53
CA ALA A 12 4.04 1.03 12.80
C ALA A 12 3.68 1.19 11.32
N LEU A 13 2.63 1.96 11.01
CA LEU A 13 2.20 2.26 9.65
C LEU A 13 3.24 3.12 8.90
N LEU A 14 3.82 4.12 9.56
CA LEU A 14 4.88 4.94 9.01
C LEU A 14 6.15 4.13 8.70
N LEU A 15 6.45 3.09 9.47
CA LEU A 15 7.62 2.23 9.24
C LEU A 15 7.36 1.12 8.21
N ALA A 16 6.10 0.69 8.10
CA ALA A 16 5.62 -0.17 7.02
C ALA A 16 5.71 0.51 5.63
N VAL A 17 5.92 1.83 5.60
CA VAL A 17 5.97 2.64 4.39
C VAL A 17 7.31 3.40 4.32
N ASN A 18 7.83 3.69 3.13
CA ASN A 18 9.02 4.55 3.03
C ASN A 18 8.60 5.99 3.38
N PRO A 19 9.28 6.69 4.30
CA PRO A 19 9.02 8.10 4.52
C PRO A 19 9.21 8.84 3.19
N LEU A 20 8.24 9.69 2.86
CA LEU A 20 8.12 10.44 1.61
C LEU A 20 9.16 11.56 1.44
N HIS A 21 10.27 11.49 2.18
CA HIS A 21 11.38 12.43 2.06
C HIS A 21 12.03 12.14 0.72
N ALA A 22 11.81 13.02 -0.24
CA ALA A 22 12.30 12.93 -1.60
C ALA A 22 11.76 11.72 -2.39
N LEU A 23 11.37 11.98 -3.64
CA LEU A 23 10.87 11.02 -4.64
C LEU A 23 9.36 10.69 -4.48
N GLY A 24 8.58 11.15 -5.46
CA GLY A 24 7.19 10.75 -5.68
C GLY A 24 7.06 9.24 -5.99
N PRO A 25 6.09 8.78 -6.80
CA PRO A 25 5.76 7.35 -7.00
C PRO A 25 6.82 6.56 -7.81
N ASP A 26 8.08 6.93 -7.71
CA ASP A 26 8.94 7.11 -8.87
C ASP A 26 10.13 6.14 -8.86
N GLN A 27 9.91 4.88 -8.46
CA GLN A 27 10.86 3.79 -8.74
C GLN A 27 10.52 3.03 -10.03
N LEU A 28 9.40 3.37 -10.67
CA LEU A 28 8.90 2.67 -11.86
C LEU A 28 8.60 3.67 -12.98
N VAL A 29 8.77 3.25 -14.22
CA VAL A 29 8.39 3.94 -15.46
C VAL A 29 7.12 3.27 -15.97
N THR A 30 6.07 4.06 -16.17
CA THR A 30 4.81 3.56 -16.72
C THR A 30 5.06 3.11 -18.16
N THR A 31 4.83 1.83 -18.41
CA THR A 31 5.07 1.20 -19.70
C THR A 31 3.75 0.65 -20.24
N ASP A 32 3.35 1.15 -21.41
CA ASP A 32 2.16 0.66 -22.11
C ASP A 32 2.43 -0.71 -22.73
N MET A 33 1.47 -1.61 -22.55
CA MET A 33 1.40 -2.95 -23.12
C MET A 33 0.08 -3.07 -23.87
N THR A 34 0.15 -3.46 -25.14
CA THR A 34 -1.02 -3.62 -26.00
C THR A 34 -0.93 -4.93 -26.75
N TYR A 35 -2.02 -5.68 -26.79
CA TYR A 35 -2.14 -6.88 -27.59
C TYR A 35 -3.53 -6.94 -28.22
N THR A 36 -3.60 -7.25 -29.52
CA THR A 36 -4.88 -7.33 -30.24
C THR A 36 -5.14 -8.77 -30.63
N PHE A 37 -6.09 -9.40 -29.94
CA PHE A 37 -6.42 -10.81 -30.15
C PHE A 37 -7.77 -11.15 -29.50
N ASP A 38 -8.59 -11.89 -30.23
CA ASP A 38 -9.83 -12.44 -29.68
C ASP A 38 -9.52 -13.73 -28.93
N VAL A 39 -9.74 -13.73 -27.61
CA VAL A 39 -9.53 -14.88 -26.74
C VAL A 39 -10.82 -15.64 -26.43
N GLY A 40 -11.95 -15.22 -27.00
CA GLY A 40 -13.25 -15.80 -26.75
C GLY A 40 -13.82 -15.48 -25.37
N PHE A 41 -15.12 -15.76 -25.20
CA PHE A 41 -15.83 -15.49 -23.96
C PHE A 41 -15.28 -16.31 -22.78
N GLY A 42 -15.22 -15.68 -21.60
CA GLY A 42 -14.72 -16.31 -20.37
C GLY A 42 -13.19 -16.38 -20.28
N ASN A 43 -12.47 -15.70 -21.17
CA ASN A 43 -11.02 -15.60 -21.14
C ASN A 43 -10.55 -14.15 -21.12
N SER A 44 -9.31 -13.97 -20.65
CA SER A 44 -8.65 -12.67 -20.59
C SER A 44 -7.16 -12.78 -20.91
N ILE A 45 -6.60 -11.66 -21.37
CA ILE A 45 -5.16 -11.57 -21.67
C ILE A 45 -4.38 -11.11 -20.44
N PHE A 46 -3.25 -11.75 -20.21
CA PHE A 46 -2.29 -11.43 -19.17
C PHE A 46 -0.91 -11.21 -19.76
N VAL A 47 -0.08 -10.42 -19.10
CA VAL A 47 1.32 -10.20 -19.47
C VAL A 47 2.26 -10.82 -18.43
N GLY A 48 3.23 -11.61 -18.87
CA GLY A 48 4.15 -12.34 -17.98
C GLY A 48 5.62 -12.13 -18.34
N ALA A 49 6.48 -11.99 -17.33
CA ALA A 49 7.94 -11.97 -17.47
C ALA A 49 8.62 -12.40 -16.16
N PRO A 50 9.91 -12.80 -16.17
CA PRO A 50 10.67 -13.14 -14.97
C PRO A 50 11.13 -11.87 -14.23
N ILE A 51 10.20 -10.94 -13.99
CA ILE A 51 10.37 -9.79 -13.12
C ILE A 51 9.13 -9.63 -12.24
N PRO A 52 9.26 -9.16 -10.99
CA PRO A 52 8.16 -9.12 -10.02
C PRO A 52 6.91 -8.38 -10.51
N GLN A 53 7.09 -7.29 -11.25
CA GLN A 53 6.00 -6.45 -11.76
C GLN A 53 5.20 -7.12 -12.88
N LEU A 54 5.74 -8.16 -13.51
CA LEU A 54 5.09 -8.96 -14.56
C LEU A 54 4.93 -10.43 -14.12
N GLY A 55 4.78 -10.65 -12.81
CA GLY A 55 4.41 -11.95 -12.26
C GLY A 55 5.57 -12.89 -11.95
N ASP A 56 6.84 -12.49 -12.13
CA ASP A 56 8.02 -13.27 -11.75
C ASP A 56 8.05 -14.69 -12.35
N GLY A 57 7.62 -14.81 -13.61
CA GLY A 57 7.47 -16.09 -14.31
C GLY A 57 6.28 -16.96 -13.84
N GLN A 58 5.50 -16.50 -12.87
CA GLN A 58 4.32 -17.19 -12.35
C GLN A 58 3.03 -16.58 -12.93
N MET A 59 2.16 -17.43 -13.48
CA MET A 59 0.89 -16.97 -14.07
C MET A 59 -0.10 -16.41 -13.05
N ILE A 60 -0.04 -16.87 -11.80
CA ILE A 60 -0.96 -16.43 -10.73
C ILE A 60 -0.78 -14.93 -10.45
N THR A 61 0.42 -14.41 -10.63
CA THR A 61 0.83 -13.03 -10.32
C THR A 61 1.01 -12.15 -11.56
N ALA A 62 0.76 -12.68 -12.76
CA ALA A 62 0.82 -11.93 -13.99
C ALA A 62 -0.28 -10.84 -14.03
N PRO A 63 0.03 -9.60 -14.46
CA PRO A 63 -0.99 -8.57 -14.64
C PRO A 63 -2.01 -8.91 -15.73
N LYS A 64 -3.30 -8.74 -15.42
CA LYS A 64 -4.43 -8.82 -16.37
C LYS A 64 -4.51 -7.53 -17.20
N LEU A 65 -4.75 -7.68 -18.50
CA LEU A 65 -5.03 -6.56 -19.41
C LEU A 65 -6.53 -6.24 -19.41
N VAL A 66 -6.85 -4.99 -19.68
CA VAL A 66 -8.21 -4.48 -19.82
C VAL A 66 -8.63 -4.56 -21.29
N TYR A 67 -9.78 -5.19 -21.54
CA TYR A 67 -10.39 -5.26 -22.86
C TYR A 67 -10.98 -3.91 -23.28
N THR A 68 -10.80 -3.56 -24.55
CA THR A 68 -11.48 -2.47 -25.24
C THR A 68 -12.08 -2.99 -26.56
N PRO A 69 -13.19 -2.38 -27.05
CA PRO A 69 -13.83 -2.82 -28.29
C PRO A 69 -12.85 -2.98 -29.46
N GLY A 70 -13.02 -4.05 -30.25
CA GLY A 70 -12.10 -4.42 -31.33
C GLY A 70 -11.03 -5.43 -30.93
N ALA A 71 -11.25 -6.19 -29.83
CA ALA A 71 -10.30 -7.18 -29.33
C ALA A 71 -8.93 -6.62 -28.95
N VAL A 72 -8.89 -5.34 -28.54
CA VAL A 72 -7.67 -4.66 -28.11
C VAL A 72 -7.58 -4.74 -26.59
N TRP A 73 -6.51 -5.35 -26.12
CA TRP A 73 -6.21 -5.52 -24.71
C TRP A 73 -5.07 -4.58 -24.33
N THR A 74 -5.25 -3.82 -23.25
CA THR A 74 -4.24 -2.84 -22.81
C THR A 74 -3.93 -2.96 -21.32
N ALA A 75 -2.69 -2.70 -20.96
CA ALA A 75 -2.28 -2.45 -19.57
C ALA A 75 -1.22 -1.37 -19.56
N LYS A 76 -1.22 -0.52 -18.52
CA LYS A 76 -0.04 0.27 -18.17
C LYS A 76 0.58 -0.34 -16.93
N VAL A 77 1.84 -0.74 -17.03
CA VAL A 77 2.56 -1.39 -15.93
C VAL A 77 3.71 -0.49 -15.50
N GLY A 78 3.83 -0.24 -14.21
CA GLY A 78 5.04 0.39 -13.66
C GLY A 78 6.20 -0.60 -13.67
N LEU A 79 7.27 -0.32 -14.41
CA LEU A 79 8.45 -1.19 -14.52
C LEU A 79 9.74 -0.47 -14.12
N PRO A 80 10.76 -1.15 -13.56
CA PRO A 80 11.99 -0.48 -13.12
C PRO A 80 12.64 0.27 -14.29
N PRO A 81 13.17 1.49 -14.09
CA PRO A 81 13.83 2.26 -15.14
C PRO A 81 15.10 1.59 -15.63
N ASN A 82 15.56 1.96 -16.84
CA ASN A 82 16.80 1.45 -17.44
C ASN A 82 16.89 -0.10 -17.47
N THR A 83 15.76 -0.80 -17.43
CA THR A 83 15.73 -2.25 -17.35
C THR A 83 15.25 -2.82 -18.67
N THR A 84 16.04 -3.74 -19.22
CA THR A 84 15.66 -4.57 -20.35
C THR A 84 15.06 -5.86 -19.85
N PHE A 85 13.87 -6.19 -20.31
CA PHE A 85 13.16 -7.41 -19.95
C PHE A 85 12.47 -7.99 -21.18
N THR A 86 12.26 -9.31 -21.13
CA THR A 86 11.54 -10.06 -22.15
C THR A 86 10.24 -10.55 -21.56
N TYR A 87 9.11 -10.20 -22.17
CA TYR A 87 7.77 -10.58 -21.72
C TYR A 87 6.98 -11.31 -22.80
N ARG A 88 5.88 -11.95 -22.40
CA ARG A 88 4.92 -12.62 -23.29
C ARG A 88 3.49 -12.31 -22.87
N PHE A 89 2.56 -12.47 -23.81
CA PHE A 89 1.14 -12.47 -23.53
C PHE A 89 0.64 -13.89 -23.32
N TYR A 90 -0.40 -14.03 -22.50
CA TYR A 90 -1.00 -15.30 -22.15
C TYR A 90 -2.51 -15.19 -22.20
N ASN A 91 -3.16 -16.21 -22.76
CA ASN A 91 -4.59 -16.42 -22.62
C ASN A 91 -4.88 -17.18 -21.34
N ARG A 92 -5.88 -16.73 -20.56
CA ARG A 92 -6.29 -17.37 -19.32
C ARG A 92 -7.80 -17.48 -19.21
N ALA A 93 -8.26 -18.59 -18.66
CA ALA A 93 -9.65 -18.75 -18.26
C ALA A 93 -9.94 -17.94 -16.99
N ASP A 94 -11.04 -17.19 -17.01
CA ASP A 94 -11.53 -16.37 -15.90
C ASP A 94 -12.43 -17.16 -14.92
N SER A 95 -12.65 -18.46 -15.16
CA SER A 95 -13.50 -19.29 -14.31
C SER A 95 -12.95 -19.37 -12.87
N PRO A 96 -13.81 -19.28 -11.83
CA PRO A 96 -13.37 -19.28 -10.42
C PRO A 96 -12.47 -20.47 -10.03
N SER A 97 -12.71 -21.65 -10.60
CA SER A 97 -11.91 -22.88 -10.37
C SER A 97 -10.48 -22.80 -10.93
N SER A 98 -10.18 -21.82 -11.78
CA SER A 98 -8.88 -21.64 -12.42
C SER A 98 -8.04 -20.54 -11.75
N ILE A 99 -8.58 -19.91 -10.70
CA ILE A 99 -7.89 -18.92 -9.87
C ILE A 99 -6.89 -19.65 -8.97
N GLY A 100 -5.63 -19.20 -8.96
CA GLY A 100 -4.55 -19.81 -8.17
C GLY A 100 -3.86 -21.02 -8.81
N ASN A 101 -4.25 -21.42 -10.03
CA ASN A 101 -3.55 -22.46 -10.79
C ASN A 101 -2.41 -21.83 -11.62
N SER A 102 -1.16 -22.14 -11.31
CA SER A 102 0.02 -21.64 -12.04
C SER A 102 0.12 -22.15 -13.48
N SER A 103 -0.61 -23.21 -13.82
CA SER A 103 -0.71 -23.76 -15.18
C SER A 103 -1.86 -23.17 -16.00
N ASN A 104 -2.70 -22.32 -15.40
CA ASN A 104 -3.75 -21.59 -16.11
C ASN A 104 -3.11 -20.45 -16.92
N GLY A 105 -2.58 -20.77 -18.11
CA GLY A 105 -1.99 -19.80 -19.03
C GLY A 105 -1.46 -20.44 -20.31
N THR A 106 -2.06 -20.10 -21.46
CA THR A 106 -1.55 -20.51 -22.78
C THR A 106 -0.81 -19.35 -23.42
N GLN A 107 0.42 -19.57 -23.88
CA GLN A 107 1.24 -18.52 -24.49
C GLN A 107 0.61 -18.00 -25.79
N LEU A 108 0.62 -16.68 -25.96
CA LEU A 108 0.16 -15.98 -27.15
C LEU A 108 1.34 -15.25 -27.81
N GLY A 109 1.55 -15.53 -29.10
CA GLY A 109 2.56 -14.86 -29.91
C GLY A 109 4.00 -15.11 -29.46
N ALA A 110 4.91 -14.27 -29.96
CA ALA A 110 6.33 -14.33 -29.66
C ALA A 110 6.69 -13.55 -28.37
N SER A 111 7.88 -13.85 -27.82
CA SER A 111 8.51 -13.00 -26.81
C SER A 111 8.74 -11.59 -27.34
N ILE A 112 8.49 -10.58 -26.51
CA ILE A 112 8.78 -9.18 -26.82
C ILE A 112 9.82 -8.68 -25.82
N THR A 113 10.93 -8.15 -26.33
CA THR A 113 11.96 -7.50 -25.52
C THR A 113 11.71 -6.00 -25.52
N LYS A 114 11.68 -5.39 -24.33
CA LYS A 114 11.52 -3.95 -24.17
C LYS A 114 12.50 -3.43 -23.13
N THR A 115 13.03 -2.25 -23.39
CA THR A 115 13.84 -1.48 -22.43
C THR A 115 13.00 -0.31 -21.97
N THR A 116 12.74 -0.22 -20.67
CA THR A 116 12.10 0.97 -20.08
C THR A 116 13.00 2.19 -20.24
N ALA A 117 12.41 3.35 -20.46
CA ALA A 117 13.15 4.60 -20.50
C ALA A 117 14.01 4.80 -19.25
N ALA A 118 15.11 5.54 -19.41
CA ALA A 118 15.85 6.05 -18.27
C ALA A 118 14.92 6.93 -17.43
N LYS A 119 14.96 6.73 -16.12
CA LYS A 119 14.46 7.77 -15.22
C LYS A 119 15.59 8.77 -15.05
N PRO A 120 15.39 10.05 -15.40
CA PRO A 120 16.35 11.09 -15.03
C PRO A 120 16.61 10.97 -13.52
N GLY A 121 17.87 11.09 -13.09
CA GLY A 121 18.15 11.22 -11.66
C GLY A 121 17.25 12.30 -11.08
N VAL A 122 16.56 12.02 -9.99
CA VAL A 122 15.64 13.00 -9.42
C VAL A 122 16.50 14.08 -8.77
N THR A 123 16.77 15.14 -9.53
CA THR A 123 17.18 16.41 -8.95
C THR A 123 16.02 16.85 -8.10
N LEU A 124 16.19 16.77 -6.78
CA LEU A 124 15.18 17.30 -5.87
C LEU A 124 15.07 18.80 -6.14
N PRO A 125 13.85 19.32 -6.30
CA PRO A 125 13.68 20.73 -6.51
C PRO A 125 14.27 21.46 -5.28
N ALA A 126 14.99 22.56 -5.52
CA ALA A 126 15.62 23.35 -4.45
C ALA A 126 14.59 23.92 -3.44
N THR A 127 13.32 23.91 -3.83
CA THR A 127 12.16 24.35 -3.04
C THR A 127 11.00 23.40 -3.29
N LYS A 128 9.95 23.48 -2.47
CA LYS A 128 8.76 22.64 -2.66
C LYS A 128 7.89 23.12 -3.82
N THR A 129 7.04 22.22 -4.33
CA THR A 129 6.10 22.47 -5.44
C THR A 129 4.70 21.96 -5.09
N VAL A 130 3.67 22.78 -5.30
CA VAL A 130 2.26 22.40 -5.21
C VAL A 130 1.62 22.56 -6.59
N TYR A 131 0.92 21.51 -7.02
CA TYR A 131 -0.06 21.56 -8.10
C TYR A 131 -1.48 21.63 -7.53
N TYR A 132 -2.38 22.33 -8.20
CA TYR A 132 -3.74 22.55 -7.70
C TYR A 132 -4.73 22.65 -8.86
N HIS A 133 -5.91 22.06 -8.71
CA HIS A 133 -7.01 22.23 -9.66
C HIS A 133 -8.03 23.23 -9.10
N SER A 134 -8.32 24.29 -9.85
CA SER A 134 -9.32 25.27 -9.46
C SER A 134 -9.85 26.10 -10.62
N ALA A 135 -11.12 26.51 -10.49
CA ALA A 135 -11.77 27.47 -11.37
C ALA A 135 -11.47 28.93 -10.98
N TRP A 136 -10.71 29.16 -9.90
CA TRP A 136 -10.27 30.51 -9.53
C TRP A 136 -9.34 31.09 -10.59
N ALA A 137 -9.50 32.38 -10.86
CA ALA A 137 -8.75 33.09 -11.89
C ALA A 137 -7.30 33.36 -11.49
N THR A 138 -7.03 33.60 -10.21
CA THR A 138 -5.71 33.96 -9.68
C THR A 138 -5.48 33.35 -8.29
N PRO A 139 -5.47 32.00 -8.16
CA PRO A 139 -5.19 31.37 -6.88
C PRO A 139 -3.79 31.71 -6.40
N VAL A 140 -3.67 31.89 -5.08
CA VAL A 140 -2.40 32.16 -4.40
C VAL A 140 -2.22 31.14 -3.28
N LEU A 141 -1.06 30.50 -3.25
CA LEU A 141 -0.67 29.62 -2.16
C LEU A 141 -0.16 30.47 -1.00
N GLN A 142 -0.73 30.28 0.19
CA GLN A 142 -0.27 30.91 1.43
C GLN A 142 0.42 29.88 2.30
N VAL A 143 1.71 30.09 2.57
CA VAL A 143 2.51 29.23 3.44
C VAL A 143 2.72 29.92 4.79
N GLU A 144 2.40 29.22 5.87
CA GLU A 144 2.63 29.71 7.23
C GLU A 144 4.13 29.71 7.53
N THR A 145 4.71 30.88 7.77
CA THR A 145 6.14 31.06 8.11
C THR A 145 6.38 31.02 9.62
N THR A 146 5.44 31.61 10.36
CA THR A 146 5.28 31.51 11.81
C THR A 146 3.80 31.40 12.12
N PRO A 147 3.38 30.82 13.26
CA PRO A 147 1.96 30.68 13.60
C PRO A 147 1.17 31.98 13.39
N GLY A 148 0.21 31.97 12.45
CA GLY A 148 -0.63 33.12 12.11
C GLY A 148 -0.04 34.11 11.09
N THR A 149 1.20 33.94 10.62
CA THR A 149 1.85 34.77 9.59
C THR A 149 2.06 33.96 8.32
N TYR A 150 1.69 34.53 7.18
CA TYR A 150 1.71 33.84 5.89
C TYR A 150 2.59 34.58 4.87
N ALA A 151 3.30 33.81 4.05
CA ALA A 151 3.94 34.27 2.83
C ALA A 151 3.13 33.82 1.61
N ASP A 152 2.93 34.75 0.68
CA ASP A 152 2.15 34.54 -0.54
C ASP A 152 3.04 34.04 -1.69
N PHE A 153 2.57 33.00 -2.37
CA PHE A 153 3.21 32.43 -3.55
C PHE A 153 2.16 32.37 -4.67
N PRO A 154 2.14 33.37 -5.58
CA PRO A 154 1.21 33.40 -6.70
C PRO A 154 1.33 32.12 -7.54
N MET A 155 0.20 31.52 -7.90
CA MET A 155 0.21 30.31 -8.72
C MET A 155 0.18 30.66 -10.20
N THR A 156 0.86 29.85 -11.01
CA THR A 156 0.90 29.97 -12.47
C THR A 156 0.14 28.84 -13.13
N THR A 157 -0.55 29.11 -14.24
CA THR A 157 -1.26 28.07 -14.99
C THR A 157 -0.26 27.16 -15.71
N VAL A 158 -0.50 25.84 -15.64
CA VAL A 158 0.35 24.79 -16.23
C VAL A 158 -0.49 23.79 -17.06
N GLY A 159 -1.71 24.16 -17.42
CA GLY A 159 -2.58 23.40 -18.31
C GLY A 159 -4.05 23.41 -17.89
N ALA A 160 -4.83 22.62 -18.63
CA ALA A 160 -6.24 22.41 -18.33
C ALA A 160 -6.42 21.70 -16.97
N GLY A 161 -7.51 22.05 -16.27
CA GLY A 161 -7.98 21.34 -15.09
C GLY A 161 -8.76 20.07 -15.46
N ARG A 162 -9.58 19.59 -14.54
CA ARG A 162 -10.32 18.32 -14.67
C ARG A 162 -11.59 18.47 -15.50
N ALA A 163 -12.18 19.65 -15.49
CA ALA A 163 -13.45 19.96 -16.13
C ALA A 163 -13.37 21.31 -16.86
N PRO A 164 -14.29 21.58 -17.81
CA PRO A 164 -14.39 22.90 -18.45
C PRO A 164 -14.52 24.02 -17.40
N GLY A 165 -13.74 25.09 -17.57
CA GLY A 165 -13.68 26.22 -16.63
C GLY A 165 -12.68 26.04 -15.47
N GLU A 166 -12.10 24.86 -15.30
CA GLU A 166 -11.04 24.63 -14.32
C GLU A 166 -9.65 24.69 -14.98
N GLN A 167 -8.68 25.27 -14.28
CA GLN A 167 -7.27 25.24 -14.68
C GLN A 167 -6.43 24.43 -13.69
N ARG A 168 -5.29 23.94 -14.17
CA ARG A 168 -4.25 23.37 -13.34
C ARG A 168 -3.20 24.42 -13.04
N TRP A 169 -3.02 24.70 -11.76
CA TRP A 169 -2.15 25.71 -11.21
C TRP A 169 -0.90 25.08 -10.60
N ARG A 170 0.19 25.85 -10.56
CA ARG A 170 1.45 25.48 -9.93
C ARG A 170 2.04 26.63 -9.13
N ALA A 171 2.43 26.36 -7.89
CA ALA A 171 3.32 27.20 -7.09
C ALA A 171 4.65 26.48 -6.85
N THR A 172 5.73 27.25 -6.83
CA THR A 172 7.11 26.80 -6.54
C THR A 172 7.81 27.87 -5.68
N GLY A 173 9.04 27.62 -5.23
CA GLY A 173 9.84 28.65 -4.55
C GLY A 173 9.54 28.81 -3.05
N PHE A 174 8.76 27.90 -2.46
CA PHE A 174 8.40 27.92 -1.06
C PHE A 174 8.95 26.71 -0.31
N GLY A 175 9.19 26.88 0.99
CA GLY A 175 9.60 25.81 1.89
C GLY A 175 10.96 25.17 1.56
N THR A 176 11.52 24.47 2.55
CA THR A 176 12.77 23.72 2.40
C THR A 176 12.45 22.25 2.13
N PRO A 177 13.10 21.59 1.16
CA PRO A 177 12.90 20.16 0.93
C PRO A 177 13.09 19.33 2.22
N GLY A 178 12.24 18.32 2.42
CA GLY A 178 12.23 17.45 3.60
C GLY A 178 11.66 18.06 4.88
N THR A 179 11.32 19.35 4.91
CA THR A 179 10.71 19.98 6.10
C THR A 179 9.18 19.96 6.04
N LEU A 180 8.56 20.02 7.21
CA LEU A 180 7.11 20.22 7.32
C LEU A 180 6.74 21.59 6.75
N VAL A 181 5.65 21.66 6.00
CA VAL A 181 5.03 22.91 5.55
C VAL A 181 3.56 22.92 5.94
N LYS A 182 3.07 24.09 6.37
CA LYS A 182 1.65 24.37 6.59
C LYS A 182 1.18 25.41 5.60
N PHE A 183 0.07 25.17 4.92
CA PHE A 183 -0.40 26.08 3.89
C PHE A 183 -1.92 26.06 3.69
N ARG A 184 -2.41 27.03 2.94
CA ARG A 184 -3.76 27.12 2.40
C ARG A 184 -3.71 27.73 1.00
N VAL A 185 -4.78 27.62 0.23
CA VAL A 185 -4.91 28.36 -1.03
C VAL A 185 -6.03 29.36 -0.88
N PHE A 186 -5.90 30.56 -1.46
CA PHE A 186 -6.98 31.53 -1.50
C PHE A 186 -7.13 32.10 -2.90
N ASP A 187 -8.30 32.67 -3.20
CA ASP A 187 -8.68 33.12 -4.54
C ASP A 187 -8.16 34.51 -4.92
N GLY A 188 -7.34 35.14 -4.07
CA GLY A 188 -6.92 36.52 -4.21
C GLY A 188 -7.87 37.53 -3.55
N THR A 189 -8.99 37.08 -2.98
CA THR A 189 -9.96 37.94 -2.27
C THR A 189 -10.13 37.51 -0.81
N SER A 190 -11.13 36.69 -0.49
CA SER A 190 -11.44 36.24 0.87
C SER A 190 -11.92 34.80 0.95
N ASN A 191 -11.88 34.06 -0.16
CA ASN A 191 -12.25 32.64 -0.17
C ASN A 191 -11.00 31.79 -0.02
N TYR A 192 -11.08 30.80 0.87
CA TYR A 192 -9.96 29.90 1.20
C TYR A 192 -10.33 28.45 0.92
N ASP A 193 -9.39 27.73 0.34
CA ASP A 193 -9.36 26.28 0.27
C ASP A 193 -8.50 25.79 1.44
N LEU A 194 -9.15 25.08 2.36
CA LEU A 194 -8.60 24.60 3.62
C LEU A 194 -8.71 23.08 3.68
N ALA A 195 -7.83 22.47 4.48
CA ALA A 195 -7.93 21.05 4.77
C ALA A 195 -9.26 20.73 5.48
N PRO A 196 -9.75 19.48 5.38
CA PRO A 196 -10.94 19.04 6.10
C PRO A 196 -10.91 19.46 7.58
N GLY A 197 -12.02 20.05 8.05
CA GLY A 197 -12.10 20.64 9.39
C GLY A 197 -11.60 22.09 9.49
N GLY A 198 -11.36 22.77 8.37
CA GLY A 198 -11.00 24.20 8.32
C GLY A 198 -9.58 24.50 8.77
N GLN A 199 -8.70 23.50 8.78
CA GLN A 199 -7.30 23.63 9.20
C GLN A 199 -6.39 23.94 8.01
N LEU A 200 -5.15 24.34 8.30
CA LEU A 200 -4.11 24.41 7.27
C LEU A 200 -3.75 22.98 6.78
N TYR A 201 -3.52 22.86 5.48
CA TYR A 201 -2.87 21.69 4.91
C TYR A 201 -1.49 21.54 5.53
N THR A 202 -1.13 20.33 5.93
CA THR A 202 0.17 20.04 6.57
C THR A 202 0.81 18.85 5.88
N THR A 203 2.05 18.99 5.41
CA THR A 203 2.76 17.88 4.75
C THR A 203 4.28 18.02 4.78
N TYR A 204 4.97 16.88 4.67
CA TYR A 204 6.42 16.81 4.46
C TYR A 204 6.80 16.71 2.98
N LEU A 205 5.83 16.53 2.08
CA LEU A 205 6.08 16.34 0.65
C LEU A 205 6.84 17.52 0.02
N ASP A 206 7.78 17.21 -0.87
CA ASP A 206 8.51 18.23 -1.64
C ASP A 206 7.80 18.56 -2.95
N THR A 207 7.03 17.62 -3.48
CA THR A 207 6.15 17.83 -4.62
C THR A 207 4.82 17.16 -4.33
N MET A 208 3.75 17.92 -4.46
CA MET A 208 2.42 17.48 -4.08
C MET A 208 1.36 18.00 -5.03
N PHE A 209 0.25 17.28 -5.09
CA PHE A 209 -0.96 17.71 -5.75
C PHE A 209 -2.03 17.96 -4.69
N LEU A 210 -2.70 19.11 -4.75
CA LEU A 210 -3.84 19.44 -3.93
C LEU A 210 -5.12 19.28 -4.74
N GLN A 211 -6.07 18.50 -4.23
CA GLN A 211 -7.38 18.33 -4.84
C GLN A 211 -8.43 17.93 -3.80
N ASP A 212 -9.56 18.65 -3.79
CA ASP A 212 -10.76 18.34 -2.99
C ASP A 212 -10.46 18.06 -1.50
N GLY A 213 -9.64 18.89 -0.85
CA GLY A 213 -9.28 18.69 0.56
C GLY A 213 -8.15 17.66 0.80
N GLY A 214 -7.62 17.03 -0.25
CA GLY A 214 -6.60 15.99 -0.15
C GLY A 214 -5.24 16.39 -0.74
N ILE A 215 -4.17 15.94 -0.08
CA ILE A 215 -2.80 16.03 -0.59
C ILE A 215 -2.39 14.70 -1.22
N TYR A 216 -1.87 14.72 -2.43
CA TYR A 216 -1.44 13.54 -3.17
C TYR A 216 0.04 13.67 -3.56
N ASN A 217 0.76 12.55 -3.55
CA ASN A 217 2.12 12.47 -4.08
C ASN A 217 2.17 11.99 -5.54
N TYR A 218 1.03 12.06 -6.25
CA TYR A 218 0.84 11.71 -7.67
C TYR A 218 -0.25 12.63 -8.24
N PHE A 219 -0.47 12.53 -9.55
CA PHE A 219 -1.59 13.20 -10.21
C PHE A 219 -2.90 12.43 -9.97
N PRO A 220 -3.84 12.95 -9.17
CA PRO A 220 -5.09 12.26 -8.87
C PRO A 220 -6.02 12.19 -10.08
N ALA A 221 -6.95 11.23 -10.06
CA ALA A 221 -8.05 11.20 -11.03
C ALA A 221 -8.99 12.40 -10.81
N ALA A 222 -9.80 12.75 -11.81
CA ALA A 222 -10.72 13.89 -11.73
C ALA A 222 -11.67 13.80 -10.54
N SER A 223 -12.13 12.59 -10.23
CA SER A 223 -12.85 12.22 -9.03
C SER A 223 -12.09 11.09 -8.33
N VAL A 224 -11.97 11.18 -7.01
CA VAL A 224 -11.27 10.20 -6.18
C VAL A 224 -12.28 9.59 -5.23
N SER A 225 -12.54 8.29 -5.34
CA SER A 225 -13.42 7.60 -4.39
C SER A 225 -12.81 7.59 -2.99
N ALA A 226 -13.65 7.55 -1.95
CA ALA A 226 -13.19 7.28 -0.59
C ALA A 226 -12.49 5.92 -0.48
N SER A 227 -11.77 5.72 0.63
CA SER A 227 -11.33 4.38 1.03
C SER A 227 -12.54 3.49 1.30
N ARG A 228 -12.33 2.17 1.27
CA ARG A 228 -13.38 1.21 1.61
C ARG A 228 -12.79 -0.06 2.23
N ILE A 229 -13.65 -0.82 2.90
CA ILE A 229 -13.30 -2.12 3.45
C ILE A 229 -14.13 -3.18 2.74
N GLU A 230 -13.45 -4.18 2.18
CA GLU A 230 -14.06 -5.38 1.62
C GLU A 230 -13.83 -6.57 2.56
N THR A 231 -14.74 -7.55 2.55
CA THR A 231 -14.58 -8.78 3.35
C THR A 231 -14.57 -9.99 2.44
N ILE A 232 -13.54 -10.82 2.57
CA ILE A 232 -13.49 -12.16 1.98
C ILE A 232 -13.78 -13.15 3.11
N SER A 233 -14.99 -13.69 3.11
CA SER A 233 -15.46 -14.59 4.16
C SER A 233 -14.88 -16.00 4.01
N SER A 234 -14.53 -16.62 5.14
CA SER A 234 -14.22 -18.06 5.24
C SER A 234 -13.11 -18.55 4.27
N VAL A 235 -11.95 -17.89 4.28
CA VAL A 235 -10.78 -18.34 3.53
C VAL A 235 -10.22 -19.61 4.18
N ALA A 236 -10.31 -20.72 3.44
CA ALA A 236 -9.80 -22.03 3.86
C ALA A 236 -8.28 -22.05 4.02
N SER A 237 -7.78 -22.91 4.90
CA SER A 237 -6.34 -23.12 5.13
C SER A 237 -5.94 -24.55 4.75
N PRO A 238 -5.27 -24.74 3.59
CA PRO A 238 -4.65 -26.02 3.24
C PRO A 238 -3.60 -26.49 4.26
N GLN A 239 -3.08 -25.58 5.10
CA GLN A 239 -2.12 -25.85 6.17
C GLN A 239 -2.77 -26.50 7.42
N GLY A 240 -4.06 -26.83 7.36
CA GLY A 240 -4.79 -27.52 8.43
C GLY A 240 -5.21 -26.61 9.57
N LEU A 241 -5.33 -25.30 9.32
CA LEU A 241 -5.87 -24.35 10.29
C LEU A 241 -7.38 -24.13 10.05
N GLN A 242 -8.06 -23.52 11.02
CA GLN A 242 -9.47 -23.13 10.84
C GLN A 242 -9.62 -22.04 9.77
N SER A 243 -10.66 -22.12 8.95
CA SER A 243 -11.02 -21.05 8.01
C SER A 243 -11.31 -19.75 8.76
N ARG A 244 -10.97 -18.61 8.14
CA ARG A 244 -11.17 -17.28 8.74
C ARG A 244 -11.48 -16.23 7.69
N SER A 245 -12.09 -15.13 8.11
CA SER A 245 -12.36 -14.01 7.23
C SER A 245 -11.13 -13.10 7.07
N LEU A 246 -11.02 -12.48 5.91
CA LEU A 246 -10.06 -11.41 5.64
C LEU A 246 -10.81 -10.09 5.46
N ARG A 247 -10.27 -9.01 6.02
CA ARG A 247 -10.82 -7.65 5.93
C ARG A 247 -9.83 -6.76 5.21
N ILE A 248 -10.20 -6.28 4.03
CA ILE A 248 -9.29 -5.62 3.10
C ILE A 248 -9.60 -4.12 3.06
N TYR A 249 -8.72 -3.31 3.65
CA TYR A 249 -8.76 -1.86 3.44
C TYR A 249 -8.16 -1.54 2.08
N LEU A 250 -8.95 -0.87 1.24
CA LEU A 250 -8.50 -0.29 -0.03
C LEU A 250 -8.39 1.22 0.11
N PRO A 251 -7.26 1.80 -0.34
CA PRO A 251 -7.04 3.24 -0.20
C PRO A 251 -7.96 4.03 -1.14
N ARG A 252 -8.15 5.32 -0.83
CA ARG A 252 -8.86 6.25 -1.71
C ARG A 252 -8.36 6.20 -3.15
N GLY A 253 -9.25 6.41 -4.11
CA GLY A 253 -8.92 6.44 -5.54
C GLY A 253 -8.50 5.10 -6.14
N TYR A 254 -8.60 3.99 -5.39
CA TYR A 254 -8.15 2.68 -5.86
C TYR A 254 -8.73 2.32 -7.24
N ASP A 255 -10.03 2.53 -7.46
CA ASP A 255 -10.72 2.14 -8.69
C ASP A 255 -10.35 3.02 -9.89
N GLN A 256 -10.10 4.32 -9.66
CA GLN A 256 -9.75 5.26 -10.73
C GLN A 256 -8.28 5.14 -11.15
N HIS A 257 -7.41 4.63 -10.27
CA HIS A 257 -6.00 4.41 -10.56
C HIS A 257 -5.72 2.95 -10.95
N THR A 258 -6.29 2.54 -12.09
CA THR A 258 -6.26 1.15 -12.59
C THR A 258 -4.85 0.59 -12.86
N THR A 259 -3.85 1.46 -13.01
CA THR A 259 -2.47 1.10 -13.33
C THR A 259 -1.52 1.22 -12.14
N ARG A 260 -2.02 1.66 -10.98
CA ARG A 260 -1.22 1.75 -9.74
C ARG A 260 -1.33 0.44 -8.97
N SER A 261 -0.19 0.04 -8.41
CA SER A 261 -0.09 -1.07 -7.46
C SER A 261 0.36 -0.56 -6.09
N TYR A 262 -0.09 -1.23 -5.04
CA TYR A 262 -0.01 -0.77 -3.67
C TYR A 262 0.83 -1.72 -2.81
N PRO A 263 1.61 -1.21 -1.85
CA PRO A 263 2.24 -2.07 -0.86
C PRO A 263 1.16 -2.69 0.02
N VAL A 264 1.46 -3.83 0.64
CA VAL A 264 0.50 -4.59 1.44
C VAL A 264 1.01 -4.76 2.86
N LEU A 265 0.17 -4.41 3.82
CA LEU A 265 0.40 -4.69 5.24
C LEU A 265 -0.56 -5.77 5.71
N TYR A 266 -0.03 -6.92 6.10
CA TYR A 266 -0.80 -7.99 6.73
C TYR A 266 -0.89 -7.71 8.23
N MET A 267 -2.10 -7.52 8.74
CA MET A 267 -2.35 -7.23 10.15
C MET A 267 -3.11 -8.37 10.82
N HIS A 268 -2.66 -8.75 12.01
CA HIS A 268 -3.26 -9.83 12.79
C HIS A 268 -4.39 -9.30 13.69
N ASP A 269 -5.34 -10.18 14.03
CA ASP A 269 -6.57 -9.81 14.76
C ASP A 269 -7.47 -8.87 13.93
N GLY A 270 -7.70 -9.24 12.67
CA GLY A 270 -8.46 -8.48 11.68
C GLY A 270 -9.78 -7.90 12.20
N GLN A 271 -10.48 -8.63 13.07
CA GLN A 271 -11.77 -8.22 13.64
C GLN A 271 -11.71 -6.94 14.49
N ASN A 272 -10.50 -6.55 14.92
CA ASN A 272 -10.28 -5.39 15.79
C ASN A 272 -9.81 -4.15 14.99
N LEU A 273 -9.49 -4.28 13.70
CA LEU A 273 -8.80 -3.23 12.95
C LEU A 273 -9.70 -2.06 12.55
N TYR A 274 -10.94 -2.36 12.14
CA TYR A 274 -11.81 -1.40 11.44
C TYR A 274 -13.19 -1.24 12.10
N GLY A 275 -13.90 -0.16 11.77
CA GLY A 275 -15.28 0.09 12.23
C GLY A 275 -15.38 0.98 13.47
N THR A 276 -16.50 0.96 14.19
CA THR A 276 -16.71 1.79 15.42
C THR A 276 -16.96 0.96 16.67
N THR A 277 -17.13 -0.36 16.53
CA THR A 277 -17.37 -1.29 17.63
C THR A 277 -16.49 -2.53 17.43
N GLY A 278 -15.48 -2.70 18.29
CA GLY A 278 -14.68 -3.93 18.30
C GLY A 278 -15.56 -5.12 18.68
N SER A 279 -15.50 -6.22 17.91
CA SER A 279 -16.25 -7.44 18.21
C SER A 279 -15.47 -8.43 19.10
N GLY A 280 -14.28 -8.05 19.57
CA GLY A 280 -13.44 -8.85 20.47
C GLY A 280 -13.90 -8.81 21.94
N PHE A 281 -13.30 -9.65 22.77
CA PHE A 281 -13.41 -9.54 24.23
C PHE A 281 -12.02 -9.35 24.86
N PRO A 282 -11.72 -8.16 25.45
CA PRO A 282 -12.58 -6.98 25.48
C PRO A 282 -12.81 -6.39 24.07
N PRO A 283 -13.86 -5.60 23.85
CA PRO A 283 -14.10 -4.93 22.58
C PRO A 283 -13.00 -3.89 22.36
N VAL A 284 -11.95 -4.29 21.65
CA VAL A 284 -10.83 -3.42 21.28
C VAL A 284 -10.98 -3.07 19.81
N HIS A 285 -11.05 -1.78 19.52
CA HIS A 285 -10.99 -1.23 18.17
C HIS A 285 -9.71 -0.42 18.01
N TRP A 286 -9.00 -0.65 16.89
CA TRP A 286 -7.70 -0.06 16.63
C TRP A 286 -7.77 1.18 15.73
N ASN A 287 -8.91 1.44 15.08
CA ASN A 287 -9.12 2.58 14.20
C ASN A 287 -8.05 2.72 13.11
N VAL A 288 -7.68 1.60 12.48
CA VAL A 288 -6.64 1.57 11.44
C VAL A 288 -7.10 2.33 10.20
N ASP A 289 -8.35 2.15 9.81
CA ASP A 289 -9.02 2.83 8.69
C ASP A 289 -9.02 4.36 8.86
N GLY A 290 -9.57 4.87 9.98
CA GLY A 290 -9.61 6.31 10.23
C GLY A 290 -8.21 6.93 10.38
N THR A 291 -7.28 6.18 10.98
CA THR A 291 -5.86 6.61 11.07
C THR A 291 -5.22 6.71 9.69
N LEU A 292 -5.43 5.70 8.83
CA LEU A 292 -4.88 5.69 7.48
C LEU A 292 -5.48 6.78 6.60
N ASP A 293 -6.79 6.98 6.64
CA ASP A 293 -7.44 8.03 5.86
C ASP A 293 -6.86 9.41 6.20
N LYS A 294 -6.61 9.69 7.48
CA LYS A 294 -5.97 10.93 7.94
C LYS A 294 -4.51 11.03 7.48
N LEU A 295 -3.71 9.98 7.68
CA LEU A 295 -2.28 10.02 7.34
C LEU A 295 -2.05 10.07 5.82
N ILE A 296 -2.90 9.39 5.05
CA ILE A 296 -2.86 9.39 3.58
C ILE A 296 -3.31 10.74 3.04
N SER A 297 -4.42 11.30 3.54
CA SER A 297 -4.93 12.59 3.05
C SER A 297 -3.99 13.77 3.33
N THR A 298 -3.11 13.64 4.33
CA THR A 298 -2.08 14.64 4.65
C THR A 298 -0.70 14.32 4.04
N GLY A 299 -0.59 13.26 3.25
CA GLY A 299 0.66 12.86 2.60
C GLY A 299 1.75 12.40 3.56
N GLN A 300 1.39 11.98 4.79
CA GLN A 300 2.33 11.41 5.77
C GLN A 300 2.58 9.92 5.51
N VAL A 301 1.55 9.21 5.04
CA VAL A 301 1.61 7.81 4.64
C VAL A 301 1.20 7.71 3.17
N ARG A 302 1.94 6.95 2.36
CA ARG A 302 1.52 6.67 0.99
C ARG A 302 0.34 5.70 0.99
N GLU A 303 -0.48 5.70 -0.07
CA GLU A 303 -1.56 4.71 -0.16
C GLU A 303 -1.04 3.26 -0.09
N LEU A 304 -1.75 2.43 0.67
CA LEU A 304 -1.46 1.01 0.86
C LEU A 304 -2.74 0.20 1.04
N ILE A 305 -2.62 -1.10 0.82
CA ILE A 305 -3.65 -2.09 1.17
C ILE A 305 -3.33 -2.65 2.54
N VAL A 306 -4.33 -2.76 3.41
CA VAL A 306 -4.20 -3.49 4.68
C VAL A 306 -5.08 -4.72 4.65
N VAL A 307 -4.48 -5.88 4.89
CA VAL A 307 -5.14 -7.17 4.96
C VAL A 307 -5.25 -7.55 6.43
N GLY A 308 -6.41 -7.30 7.03
CA GLY A 308 -6.74 -7.78 8.37
C GLY A 308 -7.11 -9.26 8.33
N ILE A 309 -6.36 -10.08 9.06
CA ILE A 309 -6.59 -11.53 9.15
C ILE A 309 -7.29 -11.79 10.48
N ASP A 310 -8.59 -12.13 10.43
CA ASP A 310 -9.36 -12.45 11.65
C ASP A 310 -8.70 -13.65 12.35
N ASN A 311 -8.61 -13.59 13.68
CA ASN A 311 -8.17 -14.74 14.45
C ASN A 311 -9.27 -15.82 14.56
N THR A 312 -8.90 -16.97 15.11
CA THR A 312 -9.78 -18.12 15.33
C THR A 312 -9.82 -18.48 16.82
N SER A 313 -10.61 -19.49 17.20
CA SER A 313 -10.57 -20.04 18.56
C SER A 313 -9.19 -20.60 18.94
N ALA A 314 -8.35 -20.91 17.94
CA ALA A 314 -6.98 -21.37 18.11
C ALA A 314 -5.93 -20.24 18.13
N ARG A 315 -6.33 -18.96 18.24
CA ARG A 315 -5.43 -17.78 18.22
C ARG A 315 -4.14 -17.98 19.01
N ASN A 316 -4.24 -18.46 20.24
CA ASN A 316 -3.08 -18.63 21.10
C ASN A 316 -2.06 -19.61 20.52
N SER A 317 -2.53 -20.72 19.93
CA SER A 317 -1.64 -21.68 19.27
C SER A 317 -1.09 -21.15 17.96
N GLU A 318 -1.94 -20.52 17.14
CA GLU A 318 -1.57 -20.03 15.81
C GLU A 318 -0.60 -18.85 15.85
N TYR A 319 -0.65 -18.01 16.89
CA TYR A 319 0.26 -16.87 17.02
C TYR A 319 1.50 -17.16 17.87
N THR A 320 1.61 -18.38 18.42
CA THR A 320 2.78 -18.80 19.17
C THR A 320 3.75 -19.54 18.25
N PRO A 321 5.01 -19.07 18.12
CA PRO A 321 6.04 -19.77 17.35
C PRO A 321 6.28 -21.20 17.84
N PRO A 322 6.67 -22.14 16.96
CA PRO A 322 6.99 -23.51 17.37
C PRO A 322 8.09 -23.57 18.43
N GLY A 323 8.06 -24.63 19.25
CA GLY A 323 9.06 -24.86 20.30
C GLY A 323 8.98 -23.86 21.46
N ALA A 324 7.84 -23.18 21.65
CA ALA A 324 7.58 -22.30 22.79
C ALA A 324 7.37 -23.11 24.09
N PRO A 325 8.25 -23.01 25.10
CA PRO A 325 8.10 -23.75 26.36
C PRO A 325 7.60 -22.88 27.52
N ALA A 326 7.40 -21.57 27.33
CA ALA A 326 7.21 -20.63 28.43
C ALA A 326 5.76 -20.08 28.51
N GLY A 327 5.19 -20.13 29.71
CA GLY A 327 3.95 -19.40 30.04
C GLY A 327 2.64 -20.18 29.99
N GLY A 328 2.68 -21.52 29.86
CA GLY A 328 1.49 -22.38 30.02
C GLY A 328 0.45 -22.28 28.89
N LEU A 329 0.72 -21.55 27.82
CA LEU A 329 -0.10 -21.55 26.62
C LEU A 329 0.13 -22.87 25.86
N SER A 330 -0.92 -23.67 25.69
CA SER A 330 -0.89 -24.83 24.80
C SER A 330 -0.88 -24.37 23.34
N GLY A 331 0.08 -24.85 22.55
CA GLY A 331 0.19 -24.53 21.13
C GLY A 331 1.62 -24.45 20.61
N GLY A 332 1.78 -23.81 19.44
CA GLY A 332 3.06 -23.72 18.73
C GLY A 332 2.93 -23.94 17.24
N THR A 333 1.83 -23.48 16.63
CA THR A 333 1.55 -23.68 15.20
C THR A 333 1.79 -22.39 14.38
N GLY A 334 2.63 -21.49 14.90
CA GLY A 334 3.01 -20.25 14.21
C GLY A 334 3.71 -20.47 12.87
N ASP A 335 4.37 -21.62 12.67
CA ASP A 335 4.90 -22.06 11.37
C ASP A 335 3.77 -22.34 10.37
N LYS A 336 2.71 -23.04 10.77
CA LYS A 336 1.53 -23.28 9.94
C LYS A 336 0.80 -21.98 9.65
N TYR A 337 0.72 -21.07 10.62
CA TYR A 337 0.12 -19.74 10.41
C TYR A 337 0.95 -18.91 9.42
N LEU A 338 2.27 -18.86 9.57
CA LEU A 338 3.17 -18.22 8.61
C LEU A 338 2.97 -18.80 7.21
N ALA A 339 2.97 -20.13 7.07
CA ALA A 339 2.74 -20.80 5.79
C ALA A 339 1.36 -20.46 5.21
N TYR A 340 0.31 -20.39 6.04
CA TYR A 340 -1.01 -19.95 5.61
C TYR A 340 -0.99 -18.51 5.08
N VAL A 341 -0.36 -17.57 5.78
CA VAL A 341 -0.29 -16.17 5.31
C VAL A 341 0.54 -16.05 4.03
N ARG A 342 1.70 -16.70 3.98
CA ARG A 342 2.65 -16.65 2.86
C ARG A 342 2.13 -17.35 1.60
N ASP A 343 1.58 -18.55 1.76
CA ASP A 343 1.31 -19.47 0.65
C ASP A 343 -0.17 -19.54 0.26
N THR A 344 -1.08 -19.04 1.11
CA THR A 344 -2.52 -19.03 0.82
C THR A 344 -3.07 -17.62 0.73
N VAL A 345 -2.94 -16.82 1.81
CA VAL A 345 -3.53 -15.48 1.87
C VAL A 345 -2.85 -14.55 0.88
N ARG A 346 -1.52 -14.46 0.88
CA ARG A 346 -0.79 -13.55 0.00
C ARG A 346 -1.06 -13.81 -1.49
N PRO A 347 -1.04 -15.05 -2.01
CA PRO A 347 -1.40 -15.32 -3.41
C PRO A 347 -2.85 -14.94 -3.74
N LEU A 348 -3.80 -15.21 -2.84
CA LEU A 348 -5.18 -14.77 -3.00
C LEU A 348 -5.27 -13.25 -3.13
N ILE A 349 -4.63 -12.51 -2.22
CA ILE A 349 -4.62 -11.04 -2.25
C ILE A 349 -3.93 -10.50 -3.50
N ASN A 350 -2.78 -11.04 -3.90
CA ASN A 350 -2.04 -10.60 -5.09
C ASN A 350 -2.77 -10.87 -6.40
N SER A 351 -3.61 -11.92 -6.45
CA SER A 351 -4.42 -12.23 -7.64
C SER A 351 -5.73 -11.44 -7.70
N THR A 352 -6.22 -10.97 -6.55
CA THR A 352 -7.50 -10.23 -6.43
C THR A 352 -7.29 -8.72 -6.50
N TYR A 353 -6.19 -8.21 -5.97
CA TYR A 353 -5.90 -6.79 -5.81
C TYR A 353 -4.58 -6.37 -6.48
N ARG A 354 -4.45 -5.08 -6.82
CA ARG A 354 -3.24 -4.50 -7.42
C ARG A 354 -2.15 -4.29 -6.37
N THR A 355 -1.34 -5.30 -6.15
CA THR A 355 -0.30 -5.28 -5.11
C THR A 355 1.13 -5.14 -5.67
N LEU A 356 2.03 -4.61 -4.85
CA LEU A 356 3.47 -4.69 -5.05
C LEU A 356 4.00 -5.89 -4.27
N THR A 357 4.45 -6.92 -4.99
CA THR A 357 4.65 -8.27 -4.44
C THR A 357 6.01 -8.51 -3.77
N SER A 358 6.97 -7.60 -3.95
CA SER A 358 8.32 -7.69 -3.37
C SER A 358 8.32 -7.57 -1.84
N ALA A 359 9.29 -8.19 -1.17
CA ALA A 359 9.48 -8.12 0.29
C ALA A 359 9.46 -6.70 0.84
N VAL A 360 10.18 -5.77 0.20
CA VAL A 360 10.27 -4.36 0.61
C VAL A 360 8.93 -3.60 0.56
N ASN A 361 7.93 -4.13 -0.13
CA ASN A 361 6.58 -3.58 -0.21
C ASN A 361 5.55 -4.38 0.61
N THR A 362 6.02 -5.39 1.34
CA THR A 362 5.17 -6.29 2.11
C THR A 362 5.56 -6.23 3.59
N GLY A 363 4.60 -5.86 4.44
CA GLY A 363 4.79 -5.79 5.88
C GLY A 363 3.86 -6.73 6.64
N THR A 364 4.23 -7.04 7.88
CA THR A 364 3.39 -7.76 8.84
C THR A 364 3.35 -6.99 10.16
N ALA A 365 2.18 -6.89 10.79
CA ALA A 365 2.05 -6.18 12.04
C ALA A 365 0.94 -6.74 12.93
N GLY A 366 1.11 -6.57 14.23
CA GLY A 366 0.12 -6.96 15.21
C GLY A 366 0.54 -6.63 16.62
N SER A 367 -0.31 -7.01 17.57
CA SER A 367 -0.04 -6.71 18.97
C SER A 367 -0.14 -7.91 19.90
N SER A 368 0.61 -7.88 21.00
CA SER A 368 0.68 -8.97 21.97
C SER A 368 1.13 -10.24 21.25
N LEU A 369 0.31 -11.30 21.23
CA LEU A 369 0.56 -12.48 20.40
C LEU A 369 0.68 -12.15 18.90
N GLY A 370 -0.10 -11.19 18.40
CA GLY A 370 0.03 -10.66 17.03
C GLY A 370 1.39 -9.98 16.76
N GLY A 371 2.03 -9.44 17.80
CA GLY A 371 3.35 -8.81 17.70
C GLY A 371 4.45 -9.85 17.57
N ILE A 372 4.44 -10.89 18.41
CA ILE A 372 5.45 -11.97 18.30
C ILE A 372 5.31 -12.77 17.00
N ILE A 373 4.08 -13.06 16.54
CA ILE A 373 3.91 -13.76 15.25
C ILE A 373 4.39 -12.90 14.07
N SER A 374 4.18 -11.58 14.10
CA SER A 374 4.74 -10.66 13.10
C SER A 374 6.26 -10.74 13.04
N THR A 375 6.90 -10.69 14.21
CA THR A 375 8.36 -10.81 14.31
C THR A 375 8.85 -12.17 13.83
N PHE A 376 8.18 -13.26 14.24
CA PHE A 376 8.49 -14.60 13.78
C PHE A 376 8.36 -14.73 12.26
N MET A 377 7.33 -14.16 11.66
CA MET A 377 7.11 -14.21 10.21
C MET A 377 8.23 -13.52 9.44
N GLY A 378 8.66 -12.32 9.85
CA GLY A 378 9.78 -11.67 9.16
C GLY A 378 11.13 -12.38 9.37
N LEU A 379 11.36 -13.01 10.54
CA LEU A 379 12.60 -13.77 10.80
C LEU A 379 12.69 -15.04 9.94
N ASN A 380 11.56 -15.65 9.61
CA ASN A 380 11.50 -16.96 8.98
C ASN A 380 11.02 -16.91 7.51
N ALA A 381 10.58 -15.74 7.04
CA ALA A 381 10.26 -15.49 5.64
C ALA A 381 10.63 -14.04 5.24
N PRO A 382 11.89 -13.59 5.44
CA PRO A 382 12.29 -12.21 5.14
C PRO A 382 12.23 -11.86 3.65
N GLU A 383 12.33 -12.86 2.77
CA GLU A 383 12.08 -12.74 1.32
C GLU A 383 10.62 -12.41 0.99
N THR A 384 9.73 -12.59 1.96
CA THR A 384 8.31 -12.22 1.88
C THR A 384 8.00 -10.97 2.69
N PHE A 385 8.48 -10.85 3.93
CA PHE A 385 8.14 -9.76 4.86
C PHE A 385 9.39 -8.99 5.29
N ALA A 386 9.65 -7.84 4.65
CA ALA A 386 10.80 -7.00 5.01
C ALA A 386 10.46 -5.86 5.98
N LYS A 387 9.22 -5.82 6.50
CA LYS A 387 8.75 -4.78 7.42
C LYS A 387 7.89 -5.38 8.52
N ILE A 388 8.19 -5.04 9.76
CA ILE A 388 7.49 -5.54 10.96
C ILE A 388 7.01 -4.40 11.83
N GLY A 389 5.75 -4.48 12.25
CA GLY A 389 5.20 -3.72 13.37
C GLY A 389 4.89 -4.62 14.56
N ALA A 390 5.76 -4.66 15.56
CA ALA A 390 5.58 -5.42 16.78
C ALA A 390 5.11 -4.51 17.93
N LEU A 391 3.79 -4.49 18.19
CA LEU A 391 3.18 -3.61 19.18
C LEU A 391 2.97 -4.33 20.51
N SER A 392 3.70 -3.95 21.55
CA SER A 392 3.71 -4.62 22.86
C SER A 392 3.77 -6.16 22.71
N PRO A 393 4.78 -6.69 21.98
CA PRO A 393 4.82 -8.09 21.60
C PRO A 393 4.96 -9.01 22.82
N ALA A 394 4.24 -10.12 22.81
CA ALA A 394 4.26 -11.12 23.89
C ALA A 394 5.52 -12.00 23.85
N TYR A 395 6.71 -11.41 23.79
CA TYR A 395 7.98 -12.15 23.66
C TYR A 395 8.25 -13.14 24.80
N TRP A 396 7.62 -12.96 25.96
CA TRP A 396 7.68 -13.89 27.08
C TRP A 396 7.16 -15.30 26.75
N VAL A 397 6.36 -15.48 25.69
CA VAL A 397 5.88 -16.82 25.29
C VAL A 397 6.95 -17.65 24.57
N ASN A 398 7.92 -16.99 23.91
CA ASN A 398 8.99 -17.66 23.19
C ASN A 398 10.25 -16.78 23.12
N LEU A 399 11.15 -16.99 24.08
CA LEU A 399 12.40 -16.24 24.17
C LEU A 399 13.38 -16.53 23.02
N ASN A 400 13.20 -17.62 22.26
CA ASN A 400 14.06 -17.92 21.11
C ASN A 400 13.88 -16.88 19.98
N VAL A 401 12.69 -16.29 19.85
CA VAL A 401 12.47 -15.17 18.91
C VAL A 401 13.34 -13.98 19.30
N VAL A 402 13.40 -13.65 20.59
CA VAL A 402 14.23 -12.55 21.10
C VAL A 402 15.71 -12.84 20.92
N ASN A 403 16.15 -14.04 21.28
CA ASN A 403 17.54 -14.46 21.12
C ASN A 403 17.98 -14.35 19.67
N ARG A 404 17.16 -14.81 18.72
CA ARG A 404 17.50 -14.71 17.30
C ARG A 404 17.58 -13.26 16.81
N LEU A 405 16.65 -12.38 17.22
CA LEU A 405 16.72 -10.95 16.88
C LEU A 405 18.01 -10.27 17.33
N THR A 406 18.58 -10.67 18.47
CA THR A 406 19.72 -10.00 19.08
C THR A 406 21.07 -10.64 18.71
N THR A 407 21.07 -11.89 18.26
CA THR A 407 22.31 -12.66 18.02
C THR A 407 22.56 -13.05 16.58
N ASP A 408 21.52 -13.09 15.74
CA ASP A 408 21.65 -13.52 14.35
C ASP A 408 22.15 -12.35 13.48
N ALA A 409 23.45 -12.30 13.25
CA ALA A 409 24.07 -11.28 12.40
C ALA A 409 23.75 -11.46 10.90
N SER A 410 23.11 -12.57 10.52
CA SER A 410 22.73 -12.85 9.12
C SER A 410 21.36 -12.29 8.74
N LEU A 411 20.66 -11.64 9.67
CA LEU A 411 19.34 -11.07 9.42
C LEU A 411 19.41 -10.02 8.29
N PRO A 412 18.47 -10.07 7.33
CA PRO A 412 18.49 -9.19 6.17
C PRO A 412 18.17 -7.75 6.55
N ASN A 413 18.42 -6.82 5.63
CA ASN A 413 18.10 -5.40 5.85
C ASN A 413 16.58 -5.18 5.75
N TRP A 414 15.91 -5.35 6.88
CA TRP A 414 14.47 -5.23 7.12
C TRP A 414 14.17 -4.12 8.14
N ARG A 415 12.96 -3.54 8.09
CA ARG A 415 12.52 -2.53 9.06
C ARG A 415 11.72 -3.18 10.16
N HIS A 416 12.20 -3.07 11.39
CA HIS A 416 11.49 -3.59 12.56
C HIS A 416 11.12 -2.45 13.49
N TYR A 417 9.82 -2.18 13.61
CA TYR A 417 9.28 -1.33 14.66
C TYR A 417 8.93 -2.17 15.88
N LEU A 418 9.45 -1.78 17.03
CA LEU A 418 9.07 -2.34 18.31
C LEU A 418 8.63 -1.22 19.24
N ASP A 419 7.49 -1.44 19.88
CA ASP A 419 7.01 -0.59 20.96
C ASP A 419 6.55 -1.49 22.11
N SER A 420 6.75 -1.03 23.35
CA SER A 420 6.20 -1.66 24.55
C SER A 420 5.73 -0.55 25.48
N GLY A 421 4.48 -0.65 25.95
CA GLY A 421 3.88 0.30 26.89
C GLY A 421 4.01 -0.12 28.33
#